data_AF-A0A7S0YNB3-F1
#
_entry.id   AF-A0A7S0YNB3-F1
#
_cell.length_a   1.000
_cell.length_b   1.000
_cell.length_c   1.000
_cell.angle_alpha   90.00
_cell.angle_beta   90.00
_cell.angle_gamma   90.00
#
_symmetry.space_group_name_H-M   'P 1'
#
loop_
_entity.id
_entity.type
_entity.pdbx_description
1 polymer ?
#
loop_
_entity_poly.entity_id
_entity_poly.type
_entity_poly.pdbx_seq_one_letter_code
_entity_poly.pdbx_strand_id
1 'polypeptide(L)'
;AVMLGRRFRSLFCGRAIGSSVTVTVRDSLNSGYFRLRAFASPFVVPDSAPSADLVIERKGGAGGIVAVQVESYLPPSARAVAGQHFTATQTQKQWYDGDDAPK
;
A
#
# COMPACT_ATOMS: atom_id res chain seq x y z
N ALA A 1 29.48 36.42 56.71
CA ALA A 1 28.77 35.22 56.24
C ALA A 1 29.47 34.70 54.99
N VAL A 2 30.25 33.61 55.09
CA VAL A 2 30.99 33.05 53.96
C VAL A 2 30.10 32.02 53.27
N MET A 3 29.76 32.27 52.01
CA MET A 3 28.96 31.38 51.18
C MET A 3 29.83 30.20 50.74
N LEU A 4 29.70 29.04 51.41
CA LEU A 4 30.37 27.81 50.99
C LEU A 4 29.74 27.32 49.68
N GLY A 5 30.41 27.60 48.55
CA GLY A 5 30.06 27.01 47.26
C GLY A 5 30.15 25.50 47.32
N ARG A 6 29.00 24.81 47.32
CA ARG A 6 28.94 23.35 47.22
C ARG A 6 29.34 22.96 45.81
N ARG A 7 30.55 22.41 45.66
CA ARG A 7 31.00 21.82 44.40
C ARG A 7 30.27 20.50 44.17
N PHE A 8 29.49 20.41 43.11
CA PHE A 8 28.99 19.13 42.62
C PHE A 8 30.18 18.33 42.08
N ARG A 9 30.55 17.22 42.73
CA ARG A 9 31.45 16.23 42.16
C ARG A 9 30.60 15.21 41.42
N SER A 10 30.82 15.07 40.11
CA SER A 10 30.24 13.97 39.34
C SER A 10 30.75 12.64 39.92
N LEU A 11 29.84 11.75 40.32
CA LEU A 11 30.17 10.41 40.83
C LEU A 11 30.69 9.45 39.73
N PHE A 12 30.81 9.94 38.49
CA PHE A 12 31.12 9.12 37.31
C PHE A 12 32.40 9.57 36.59
N CYS A 13 33.36 10.17 37.31
CA CYS A 13 34.67 10.47 36.73
C CYS A 13 35.37 9.15 36.32
N GLY A 14 35.55 8.93 35.02
CA GLY A 14 36.24 7.75 34.48
C GLY A 14 35.37 6.50 34.28
N ARG A 15 34.05 6.57 34.48
CA ARG A 15 33.14 5.43 34.28
C ARG A 15 32.20 5.70 33.11
N ALA A 16 32.29 4.88 32.05
CA ALA A 16 31.39 4.97 30.92
C ALA A 16 29.96 4.59 31.35
N ILE A 17 29.01 5.50 31.15
CA ILE A 17 27.58 5.20 31.29
C ILE A 17 27.07 4.91 29.87
N GLY A 18 26.72 3.66 29.61
CA GLY A 18 26.15 3.22 28.34
C GLY A 18 24.63 3.25 28.40
N SER A 19 24.01 3.75 27.34
CA SER A 19 22.60 3.48 27.03
C SER A 19 22.57 2.77 25.69
N SER A 20 21.72 1.75 25.56
CA SER A 20 21.53 1.01 24.33
C SER A 20 20.07 1.13 23.90
N VAL A 21 19.86 1.34 22.60
CA VAL A 21 18.56 1.26 21.96
C VAL A 21 18.58 0.13 20.93
N THR A 22 17.51 -0.66 20.89
CA THR A 22 17.33 -1.68 19.85
C THR A 22 16.70 -1.01 18.63
N VAL A 23 17.41 -1.05 17.50
CA VAL A 23 16.88 -0.65 16.19
C VAL A 23 16.52 -1.91 15.44
N THR A 24 15.25 -2.05 15.07
CA THR A 24 14.78 -3.17 14.23
C THR A 24 14.68 -2.69 12.79
N VAL A 25 15.51 -3.24 11.91
CA VAL A 25 15.33 -3.11 10.45
C VAL A 25 14.52 -4.31 9.99
N ARG A 26 13.29 -4.07 9.51
CA ARG A 26 12.48 -5.11 8.88
C ARG A 26 12.73 -5.07 7.39
N ASP A 27 13.26 -6.15 6.84
CA ASP A 27 13.25 -6.38 5.40
C ASP A 27 11.85 -6.83 4.98
N SER A 28 11.18 -6.07 4.11
CA SER A 28 9.85 -6.38 3.62
C SER A 28 9.88 -6.74 2.12
N LEU A 29 10.59 -7.82 1.77
CA LEU A 29 10.60 -8.40 0.42
C LEU A 29 9.26 -9.03 0.00
N ASN A 30 8.18 -8.86 0.77
CA ASN A 30 6.89 -9.43 0.41
C ASN A 30 6.30 -8.62 -0.74
N SER A 31 6.06 -9.25 -1.89
CA SER A 31 5.41 -8.61 -3.03
C SER A 31 3.92 -8.33 -2.83
N GLY A 32 3.31 -8.96 -1.81
CA GLY A 32 1.90 -8.81 -1.47
C GLY A 32 0.97 -9.60 -2.38
N TYR A 33 -0.32 -9.25 -2.34
CA TYR A 33 -1.35 -9.77 -3.23
C TYR A 33 -2.26 -8.62 -3.69
N PHE A 34 -2.95 -8.82 -4.81
CA PHE A 34 -3.96 -7.88 -5.30
C PHE A 34 -5.35 -8.33 -4.89
N ARG A 35 -6.18 -7.35 -4.53
CA ARG A 35 -7.62 -7.54 -4.39
C ARG A 35 -8.33 -6.43 -5.13
N LEU A 36 -9.48 -6.74 -5.72
CA LEU A 36 -10.42 -5.70 -6.09
C LEU A 36 -11.06 -5.17 -4.81
N ARG A 37 -11.06 -3.85 -4.63
CA ARG A 37 -11.78 -3.19 -3.53
C ARG A 37 -13.22 -3.73 -3.55
N ALA A 38 -13.71 -4.14 -2.39
CA ALA A 38 -15.03 -4.74 -2.30
C ALA A 38 -16.10 -3.74 -2.76
N PHE A 39 -16.77 -4.07 -3.86
CA PHE A 39 -18.04 -3.49 -4.25
C PHE A 39 -19.16 -4.44 -3.81
N ALA A 40 -20.41 -3.97 -3.86
CA ALA A 40 -21.55 -4.87 -3.71
C ALA A 40 -21.43 -6.03 -4.72
N SER A 41 -21.77 -7.25 -4.30
CA SER A 41 -21.84 -8.42 -5.17
C SER A 41 -23.30 -8.83 -5.34
N PRO A 42 -23.88 -8.80 -6.55
CA PRO A 42 -23.24 -8.40 -7.81
C PRO A 42 -22.95 -6.90 -7.88
N PHE A 43 -21.88 -6.53 -8.60
CA PHE A 43 -21.61 -5.13 -8.89
C PHE A 43 -22.49 -4.71 -10.07
N VAL A 44 -23.45 -3.80 -9.81
CA VAL A 44 -24.43 -3.34 -10.79
C VAL A 44 -24.24 -1.85 -11.00
N VAL A 45 -24.11 -1.46 -12.27
CA VAL A 45 -23.98 -0.07 -12.69
C VAL A 45 -25.15 0.26 -13.62
N PRO A 46 -25.89 1.36 -13.38
CA PRO A 46 -26.99 1.76 -14.26
C PRO A 46 -26.44 2.23 -15.61
N ASP A 47 -27.24 2.07 -16.66
CA ASP A 47 -26.92 2.51 -18.02
C ASP A 47 -26.76 4.03 -18.17
N SER A 48 -27.34 4.79 -17.24
CA SER A 48 -27.17 6.24 -17.12
C SER A 48 -25.84 6.66 -16.49
N ALA A 49 -25.07 5.73 -15.92
CA ALA A 49 -23.78 6.05 -15.32
C ALA A 49 -22.71 6.21 -16.43
N PRO A 50 -21.82 7.22 -16.30
CA PRO A 50 -20.79 7.46 -17.30
C PRO A 50 -19.66 6.41 -17.26
N SER A 51 -19.41 5.80 -16.09
CA SER A 51 -18.36 4.80 -15.90
C SER A 51 -18.68 3.81 -14.79
N ALA A 52 -17.96 2.68 -14.82
CA ALA A 52 -17.93 1.67 -13.78
C ALA A 52 -16.50 1.62 -13.21
N ASP A 53 -16.30 2.19 -12.03
CA ASP A 53 -14.96 2.34 -11.47
C ASP A 53 -14.60 1.13 -10.59
N LEU A 54 -13.51 0.46 -10.95
CA LEU A 54 -12.93 -0.64 -10.19
C LEU A 54 -11.57 -0.22 -9.63
N VAL A 55 -11.33 -0.47 -8.35
CA VAL A 55 -10.06 -0.13 -7.69
C VAL A 55 -9.32 -1.41 -7.33
N ILE A 56 -8.07 -1.52 -7.77
CA ILE A 56 -7.16 -2.60 -7.42
C ILE A 56 -6.31 -2.15 -6.23
N GLU A 57 -6.39 -2.90 -5.14
CA GLU A 57 -5.57 -2.68 -3.96
C GLU A 57 -4.45 -3.71 -3.88
N ARG A 58 -3.20 -3.24 -3.74
CA ARG A 58 -2.06 -4.07 -3.35
C ARG A 58 -2.03 -4.14 -1.82
N LYS A 59 -2.00 -5.34 -1.24
CA LYS A 59 -2.04 -5.57 0.22
C LYS A 59 -1.03 -6.62 0.63
N GLY A 60 -0.62 -6.57 1.91
CA GLY A 60 0.27 -7.56 2.50
C GLY A 60 1.74 -7.45 2.08
N GLY A 61 2.09 -6.51 1.20
CA GLY A 61 3.46 -6.29 0.74
C GLY A 61 3.55 -5.32 -0.44
N ALA A 62 4.71 -4.69 -0.58
CA ALA A 62 5.02 -3.72 -1.64
C ALA A 62 6.35 -4.03 -2.36
N GLY A 63 6.97 -5.18 -2.05
CA GLY A 63 8.29 -5.55 -2.55
C GLY A 63 8.30 -5.90 -4.04
N GLY A 64 9.25 -5.33 -4.76
CA GLY A 64 9.45 -5.54 -6.19
C GLY A 64 8.45 -4.78 -7.07
N ILE A 65 8.86 -4.62 -8.32
CA ILE A 65 8.05 -4.04 -9.39
C ILE A 65 7.07 -5.10 -9.89
N VAL A 66 5.78 -4.74 -9.97
CA VAL A 66 4.72 -5.63 -10.45
C VAL A 66 3.84 -4.90 -11.46
N ALA A 67 3.41 -5.61 -12.50
CA ALA A 67 2.47 -5.11 -13.49
C ALA A 67 1.26 -6.04 -13.58
N VAL A 68 0.06 -5.47 -13.59
CA VAL A 68 -1.22 -6.20 -13.73
C VAL A 68 -1.89 -5.72 -15.01
N GLN A 69 -2.18 -6.68 -15.89
CA GLN A 69 -3.04 -6.43 -17.05
C GLN A 69 -4.50 -6.45 -16.60
N VAL A 70 -5.26 -5.43 -17.00
CA VAL A 70 -6.68 -5.31 -16.74
C VAL A 70 -7.40 -5.27 -18.07
N GLU A 71 -8.33 -6.20 -18.27
CA GLU A 71 -9.14 -6.26 -19.47
C GLU A 71 -10.60 -6.57 -19.19
N SER A 72 -11.49 -6.03 -20.02
CA SER A 72 -12.91 -6.37 -19.98
C SER A 72 -13.12 -7.80 -20.49
N TYR A 73 -13.89 -8.60 -19.75
CA TYR A 73 -14.23 -9.97 -20.12
C TYR A 73 -15.75 -10.16 -20.14
N LEU A 74 -16.24 -10.85 -21.18
CA LEU A 74 -17.63 -11.29 -21.28
C LEU A 74 -17.67 -12.82 -21.40
N PRO A 75 -18.39 -13.53 -20.51
CA PRO A 75 -18.63 -14.95 -20.71
C PRO A 75 -19.53 -15.18 -21.93
N PRO A 76 -19.51 -16.38 -22.55
CA PRO A 76 -20.33 -16.68 -23.73
C PRO A 76 -21.84 -16.50 -23.54
N SER A 77 -22.33 -16.57 -22.30
CA SER A 77 -23.73 -16.37 -21.94
C SER A 77 -24.11 -14.90 -21.73
N ALA A 78 -23.16 -13.97 -21.79
CA ALA A 78 -23.42 -12.56 -21.60
C ALA A 78 -24.24 -11.99 -22.77
N ARG A 79 -25.14 -11.06 -22.44
CA ARG A 79 -25.96 -10.33 -23.42
C ARG A 79 -25.43 -8.94 -23.74
N ALA A 80 -24.48 -8.44 -22.94
CA ALA A 80 -23.80 -7.18 -23.21
C ALA A 80 -22.89 -7.32 -24.44
N VAL A 81 -22.70 -6.21 -25.16
CA VAL A 81 -21.96 -6.15 -26.43
C VAL A 81 -21.00 -4.97 -26.33
N ALA A 82 -19.70 -5.26 -26.44
CA ALA A 82 -18.67 -4.22 -26.45
C ALA A 82 -18.87 -3.27 -27.64
N GLY A 83 -18.68 -1.97 -27.40
CA GLY A 83 -18.93 -0.90 -28.37
C GLY A 83 -20.40 -0.45 -28.47
N GLN A 84 -21.35 -1.21 -27.90
CA GLN A 84 -22.76 -0.80 -27.79
C GLN A 84 -23.17 -0.52 -26.36
N HIS A 85 -22.92 -1.47 -25.45
CA HIS A 85 -23.34 -1.38 -24.05
C HIS A 85 -22.22 -0.83 -23.14
N PHE A 86 -20.96 -1.05 -23.52
CA PHE A 86 -19.78 -0.53 -22.81
C PHE A 86 -18.60 -0.44 -23.77
N THR A 87 -17.63 0.40 -23.47
CA THR A 87 -16.34 0.42 -24.17
C THR A 87 -15.41 -0.59 -23.51
N ALA A 88 -14.96 -1.61 -24.26
CA ALA A 88 -13.99 -2.58 -23.76
C ALA A 88 -12.69 -1.86 -23.38
N THR A 89 -12.13 -2.22 -22.23
CA THR A 89 -10.87 -1.67 -21.73
C THR A 89 -9.79 -2.74 -21.79
N GLN A 90 -8.58 -2.33 -22.15
CA GLN A 90 -7.36 -3.10 -21.97
C GLN A 90 -6.26 -2.14 -21.51
N THR A 91 -5.75 -2.31 -20.31
CA THR A 91 -4.75 -1.41 -19.70
C THR A 91 -3.79 -2.18 -18.80
N GLN A 92 -2.65 -1.58 -18.49
CA GLN A 92 -1.68 -2.12 -17.54
C GLN A 92 -1.58 -1.18 -16.34
N LYS A 93 -1.66 -1.75 -15.13
CA LYS A 93 -1.39 -1.04 -13.88
C LYS A 93 -0.05 -1.50 -13.32
N GLN A 94 0.86 -0.57 -13.11
CA GLN A 94 2.21 -0.85 -12.63
C GLN A 94 2.40 -0.32 -11.22
N TRP A 95 2.92 -1.15 -10.31
CA TRP A 95 3.45 -0.73 -9.01
C TRP A 95 4.96 -0.87 -9.06
N TYR A 96 5.66 0.21 -8.71
CA TYR A 96 7.10 0.15 -8.50
C TYR A 96 7.42 -0.51 -7.15
N ASP A 97 8.70 -0.78 -6.92
CA ASP A 97 9.15 -1.27 -5.62
C ASP A 97 8.79 -0.25 -4.52
N GLY A 98 8.20 -0.74 -3.43
CA GLY A 98 7.69 0.09 -2.33
C GLY A 98 6.33 0.76 -2.58
N ASP A 99 5.75 0.64 -3.77
CA ASP A 99 4.42 1.20 -4.08
C ASP A 99 3.30 0.19 -3.75
N ASP A 100 2.44 0.57 -2.81
CA ASP A 100 1.22 -0.15 -2.44
C ASP A 100 -0.07 0.68 -2.64
N ALA A 101 0.02 1.83 -3.31
CA ALA A 101 -1.11 2.72 -3.53
C ALA A 101 -2.18 2.04 -4.41
N PRO A 102 -3.48 2.23 -4.14
CA PRO A 102 -4.54 1.70 -4.99
C PRO A 102 -4.48 2.25 -6.43
N LYS A 103 -4.85 1.44 -7.44
CA LYS A 103 -4.87 1.82 -8.86
C LYS A 103 -6.15 1.47 -9.58
#